data_AF-A0A3C0XHC8-F1
#
_entry.id   AF-A0A3C0XHC8-F1
#
_cell.length_a   1.000
_cell.length_b   1.000
_cell.length_c   1.000
_cell.angle_alpha   90.00
_cell.angle_beta   90.00
_cell.angle_gamma   90.00
#
_symmetry.space_group_name_H-M   'P 1'
#
loop_
_entity.id
_entity.type
_entity.pdbx_description
1 polymer ?
#
loop_
_entity_poly.entity_id
_entity_poly.type
_entity_poly.pdbx_seq_one_letter_code
_entity_poly.pdbx_strand_id
1 'polypeptide(L)' 'MGYHDASETMMKAILQHRYGPPEALQLTDIDTPAVGALNELVDAETLTPVVDRIYPLSETAAAIGYLEQGHDRGKVVITV' A
#
# COMPACT_ATOMS: atom_id res chain seq x y z
N MET A 1 -17.25 24.64 -4.09
CA MET A 1 -15.84 24.98 -3.82
C MET A 1 -15.70 25.10 -2.30
N GLY A 2 -15.51 23.97 -1.62
CA GLY A 2 -15.44 23.92 -0.16
C GLY A 2 -14.01 23.56 0.25
N TYR A 3 -13.35 24.48 0.94
CA TYR A 3 -12.13 24.19 1.68
C TYR A 3 -12.54 23.25 2.80
N HIS A 4 -12.23 21.95 2.67
CA HIS A 4 -12.28 21.06 3.81
C HIS A 4 -11.23 21.56 4.80
N ASP A 5 -11.63 21.65 6.06
CA ASP A 5 -10.73 21.98 7.16
C ASP A 5 -9.54 21.00 7.15
N ALA A 6 -8.35 21.52 6.82
CA ALA A 6 -7.14 20.72 6.63
C ALA A 6 -6.59 20.16 7.96
N SER A 7 -7.20 20.47 9.10
CA SER A 7 -6.74 20.00 10.41
C SER A 7 -7.33 18.64 10.81
N GLU A 8 -8.37 18.16 10.12
CA GLU A 8 -9.02 16.85 10.39
C GLU A 8 -8.50 15.68 9.52
N THR A 9 -7.68 15.94 8.48
CA THR A 9 -7.24 14.91 7.49
C THR A 9 -5.75 14.56 7.55
N MET A 10 -4.96 15.24 8.39
CA MET A 10 -3.55 14.90 8.59
C MET A 10 -3.41 13.67 9.48
N MET A 11 -2.63 12.69 9.02
CA MET A 11 -2.30 11.48 9.78
C MET A 11 -0.80 11.39 10.04
N LYS A 12 -0.44 10.90 11.22
CA LYS A 12 0.95 10.52 11.53
C LYS A 12 1.29 9.24 10.79
N ALA A 13 2.26 9.29 9.90
CA ALA A 13 2.73 8.13 9.15
C ALA A 13 4.24 7.94 9.33
N ILE A 14 4.67 6.69 9.26
CA ILE A 14 6.08 6.36 9.09
C ILE A 14 6.39 6.39 7.60
N LEU A 15 7.18 7.36 7.17
CA LEU A 15 7.61 7.52 5.79
C LEU A 15 8.96 6.84 5.59
N GLN A 16 9.00 5.86 4.69
CA GLN A 16 10.22 5.14 4.33
C GLN A 16 10.64 5.54 2.91
N HIS A 17 11.64 6.43 2.79
CA HIS A 17 12.16 6.86 1.49
C HIS A 17 13.17 5.88 0.88
N ARG A 18 13.81 5.04 1.71
CA ARG A 18 14.65 3.94 1.26
C ARG A 18 14.51 2.74 2.18
N TYR A 19 14.57 1.55 1.61
CA TYR A 19 14.73 0.32 2.38
C TYR A 19 16.09 0.34 3.10
N GLY A 20 16.13 -0.03 4.38
CA GLY A 20 17.34 0.11 5.20
C GLY A 20 17.10 -0.06 6.70
N PRO A 21 18.13 0.22 7.53
CA PRO A 21 18.03 0.14 8.99
C PRO A 21 16.90 1.03 9.52
N PRO A 22 16.37 0.75 10.74
CA PRO A 22 15.17 1.40 11.28
C PRO A 22 15.25 2.93 11.39
N GLU A 23 16.46 3.50 11.36
CA GLU A 23 16.70 4.95 11.29
C GLU A 23 16.28 5.61 9.96
N ALA A 24 16.02 4.84 8.89
CA ALA A 24 15.44 5.32 7.64
C ALA A 24 13.93 5.62 7.74
N LEU A 25 13.29 5.25 8.86
CA LEU A 25 11.88 5.45 9.13
C LEU A 25 11.66 6.82 9.79
N GLN A 26 10.98 7.74 9.10
CA GLN A 26 10.69 9.08 9.63
C GLN A 26 9.21 9.21 9.99
N LEU A 27 8.92 9.61 11.22
CA LEU A 27 7.56 9.95 11.63
C LEU A 27 7.23 11.36 11.14
N THR A 28 6.28 11.48 10.22
CA THR A 28 5.82 12.77 9.70
C THR A 28 4.30 12.82 9.67
N ASP A 29 3.75 14.01 9.91
CA ASP A 29 2.35 14.28 9.61
C ASP A 29 2.22 14.43 8.09
N ILE A 30 1.36 13.63 7.47
CA ILE A 30 1.06 13.68 6.05
C ILE A 30 -0.44 13.80 5.83
N ASP A 31 -0.84 14.36 4.70
CA ASP A 31 -2.21 14.25 4.23
C ASP A 31 -2.58 12.77 4.09
N THR A 32 -3.83 12.44 4.35
CA THR A 32 -4.34 11.09 4.09
C THR A 32 -4.07 10.74 2.62
N PRO A 33 -3.29 9.69 2.33
CA PRO A 33 -2.90 9.36 0.97
C PRO A 33 -4.16 9.02 0.16
N ALA A 34 -4.38 9.78 -0.90
CA ALA A 34 -5.47 9.54 -1.82
C ALA A 34 -5.17 8.31 -2.69
N VAL A 35 -6.10 7.36 -2.72
CA VAL A 35 -6.02 6.17 -3.60
C VAL A 35 -6.37 6.51 -5.07
N GLY A 36 -6.57 7.80 -5.39
CA GLY A 36 -7.30 8.25 -6.59
C GLY A 36 -6.60 7.99 -7.92
N ALA A 37 -5.35 8.42 -8.07
CA ALA A 37 -4.70 8.44 -9.39
C ALA A 37 -4.50 7.04 -10.00
N LEU A 38 -4.25 6.01 -9.17
CA LEU A 38 -4.12 4.65 -9.67
C LEU A 38 -5.49 4.01 -9.94
N ASN A 39 -6.52 4.33 -9.14
CA ASN A 39 -7.87 3.84 -9.37
C ASN A 39 -8.44 4.35 -10.70
N GLU A 40 -8.22 5.63 -11.03
CA GLU A 40 -8.63 6.19 -12.33
C GLU A 40 -8.03 5.42 -13.51
N LEU A 41 -6.78 4.96 -13.40
CA LEU A 41 -6.12 4.18 -14.44
C LEU A 41 -6.64 2.73 -14.51
N VAL A 42 -7.03 2.16 -13.38
CA VAL A 42 -7.68 0.84 -13.31
C VAL A 42 -9.08 0.90 -13.92
N ASP A 43 -9.87 1.92 -13.55
CA ASP A 43 -11.22 2.14 -14.06
C ASP A 43 -11.21 2.43 -15.57
N ALA A 44 -10.18 3.11 -16.06
CA ALA A 44 -9.95 3.35 -17.49
C ALA A 44 -9.30 2.16 -18.23
N GLU A 45 -9.20 0.98 -17.60
CA GLU A 45 -8.57 -0.25 -18.12
C GLU A 45 -7.13 -0.05 -18.66
N THR A 46 -6.47 1.02 -18.24
CA THR A 46 -5.12 1.40 -18.69
C THR A 46 -4.04 0.78 -17.79
N LEU A 47 -4.41 0.38 -16.57
CA LEU A 47 -3.56 -0.32 -15.62
C LEU A 47 -4.27 -1.57 -15.10
N THR A 48 -3.80 -2.75 -15.51
CA THR A 48 -4.28 -4.03 -14.96
C THR A 48 -3.32 -4.51 -13.87
N PRO A 49 -3.72 -4.53 -12.59
CA PRO A 49 -2.88 -5.10 -11.54
C PRO A 49 -2.68 -6.59 -11.77
N VAL A 50 -1.42 -7.03 -11.79
CA VAL A 50 -1.08 -8.45 -11.86
C VAL A 50 -1.15 -9.03 -10.45
N VAL A 51 -2.04 -10.01 -10.26
CA VAL A 51 -2.13 -10.80 -9.02
C VAL A 51 -1.27 -12.05 -9.20
N ASP A 52 -0.31 -12.21 -8.33
CA ASP A 52 0.59 -13.38 -8.34
C ASP A 52 -0.06 -14.55 -7.59
N ARG A 53 -0.53 -14.30 -6.37
CA ARG A 53 -1.16 -15.32 -5.51
C ARG A 53 -2.25 -14.73 -4.63
N ILE A 54 -3.19 -15.59 -4.26
CA ILE A 54 -4.30 -15.26 -3.34
C ILE A 54 -4.24 -16.25 -2.18
N TYR A 55 -4.30 -15.75 -0.95
CA TYR A 55 -4.35 -16.55 0.28
C TYR A 55 -5.55 -16.14 1.13
N PRO A 56 -6.22 -17.06 1.84
CA PRO A 56 -7.19 -16.67 2.86
C PRO A 56 -6.51 -15.99 4.06
N LEU A 57 -7.26 -15.20 4.82
CA LEU A 57 -6.76 -14.50 6.02
C LEU A 57 -6.07 -15.46 7.01
N SER A 58 -6.57 -16.69 7.13
CA SER A 58 -5.98 -17.76 7.95
C SER A 58 -4.57 -18.18 7.54
N GLU A 59 -4.16 -17.89 6.30
CA GLU A 59 -2.87 -18.27 5.72
C GLU A 59 -1.91 -17.08 5.57
N THR A 60 -2.19 -15.94 6.23
CA THR A 60 -1.34 -14.73 6.16
C THR A 60 0.14 -15.03 6.46
N ALA A 61 0.44 -15.94 7.39
CA ALA A 61 1.82 -16.33 7.68
C ALA A 61 2.52 -16.98 6.47
N ALA A 62 1.81 -17.82 5.71
CA ALA A 62 2.35 -18.43 4.49
C ALA A 62 2.52 -17.39 3.37
N ALA A 63 1.62 -16.41 3.28
CA ALA A 63 1.74 -15.29 2.35
C ALA A 63 3.00 -14.44 2.61
N ILE A 64 3.30 -14.14 3.88
CA ILE A 64 4.52 -13.43 4.28
C ILE A 64 5.76 -14.24 3.91
N GLY A 65 5.79 -15.53 4.27
CA GLY A 65 6.91 -16.41 3.93
C GLY A 65 7.13 -16.56 2.43
N TYR A 66 6.09 -16.39 1.60
CA TYR A 66 6.21 -16.32 0.14
C TYR A 66 6.89 -15.03 -0.33
N LEU A 67 6.49 -13.88 0.21
CA LEU A 67 7.08 -12.57 -0.14
C LEU A 67 8.58 -12.51 0.20
N GLU A 68 8.98 -13.09 1.33
CA GLU A 68 10.38 -13.11 1.77
C GLU A 68 11.31 -13.86 0.79
N GLN A 69 10.78 -14.70 -0.10
CA GLN A 69 11.54 -15.43 -1.10
C GLN A 69 11.94 -14.55 -2.31
N GLY A 70 11.42 -13.32 -2.42
CA GLY A 70 11.86 -12.31 -3.39
C GLY A 70 11.59 -12.63 -4.86
N HIS A 71 10.67 -13.55 -5.15
CA HIS A 71 10.29 -13.96 -6.51
C HIS A 71 8.86 -13.54 -6.88
N ASP A 72 8.22 -12.65 -6.12
CA ASP A 72 6.88 -12.17 -6.40
C ASP A 72 6.84 -11.36 -7.70
N ARG A 73 6.06 -11.85 -8.67
CA ARG A 73 5.89 -11.20 -9.99
C ARG A 73 4.66 -10.31 -10.06
N GLY A 74 4.03 -10.02 -8.92
CA GLY A 74 2.77 -9.30 -8.83
C GLY A 74 2.32 -9.15 -7.38
N LYS A 75 1.09 -8.65 -7.19
CA LYS A 75 0.52 -8.47 -5.85
C LYS A 75 0.10 -9.81 -5.26
N VAL A 76 0.42 -10.01 -3.99
CA VAL A 76 -0.17 -11.07 -3.16
C VAL A 76 -1.42 -10.50 -2.50
N VAL A 77 -2.56 -11.17 -2.67
CA VAL A 77 -3.86 -10.73 -2.15
C VAL A 77 -4.28 -11.63 -1.00
N ILE A 78 -4.78 -11.02 0.08
CA ILE A 78 -5.41 -11.74 1.18
C ILE A 78 -6.93 -11.60 1.07
N THR A 79 -7.66 -12.71 1.09
CA THR A 79 -9.12 -12.72 1.14
C THR A 79 -9.63 -12.86 2.56
N VAL A 80 -10.75 -12.21 2.86
CA VAL A 80 -11.42 -12.20 4.18
C VAL A 80 -12.66 -13.08 4.20
#